data_AF-A0A0J9EMB7-F1
#
_entry.id   AF-A0A0J9EMB7-F1
#
_cell.length_a   1.000
_cell.length_b   1.000
_cell.length_c   1.000
_cell.angle_alpha   90.00
_cell.angle_beta   90.00
_cell.angle_gamma   90.00
#
_symmetry.space_group_name_H-M   'P 1'
#
loop_
_entity.id
_entity.type
_entity.pdbx_description
1 polymer ?
#
loop_
_entity_poly.entity_id
_entity_poly.type
_entity_poly.pdbx_seq_one_letter_code
_entity_poly.pdbx_strand_id
1 'polypeptide(L)'
;MSSATVHLSVSEDWKLWYKHMLEYAKNKKISDFINLGKPDIFSELEEPLKPECSEEAITEVKIVYDIKITAWKIKYMKYEKMNEGMTKI
;
A
#
# COMPACT_ATOMS: atom_id res chain seq x y z
N MET A 1 -16.02 -1.51 -10.42
CA MET A 1 -15.54 -2.69 -9.68
C MET A 1 -16.76 -3.39 -9.10
N SER A 2 -17.00 -4.66 -9.42
CA SER A 2 -18.07 -5.45 -8.79
C SER A 2 -17.58 -5.91 -7.42
N SER A 3 -18.28 -5.53 -6.35
CA SER A 3 -18.02 -6.05 -5.01
C SER A 3 -18.63 -7.45 -4.89
N ALA A 4 -17.90 -8.39 -4.29
CA ALA A 4 -18.37 -9.74 -4.01
C ALA A 4 -18.38 -9.96 -2.50
N THR A 5 -19.55 -10.31 -1.95
CA THR A 5 -19.72 -10.62 -0.52
C THR A 5 -19.74 -12.14 -0.35
N VAL A 6 -18.86 -12.66 0.50
CA VAL A 6 -18.80 -14.08 0.84
C VAL A 6 -19.39 -14.29 2.23
N HIS A 7 -20.39 -15.16 2.34
CA HIS A 7 -20.96 -15.58 3.62
C HIS A 7 -20.31 -16.88 4.10
N LEU A 8 -19.64 -16.83 5.25
CA LEU A 8 -19.05 -18.01 5.90
C LEU A 8 -19.95 -18.44 7.06
N SER A 9 -20.61 -19.60 6.91
CA SER A 9 -21.63 -20.07 7.85
C SER A 9 -21.07 -20.91 9.01
N VAL A 10 -19.85 -21.43 8.84
CA VAL A 10 -19.23 -22.39 9.76
C VAL A 10 -17.90 -21.84 10.30
N SER A 11 -17.58 -22.14 11.55
CA SER A 11 -16.39 -21.58 12.20
C SER A 11 -15.06 -22.08 11.62
N GLU A 12 -15.02 -23.29 11.03
CA GLU A 12 -13.83 -23.74 10.30
C GLU A 12 -13.57 -22.92 9.03
N ASP A 13 -14.62 -22.50 8.33
CA ASP A 13 -14.50 -21.68 7.12
C ASP A 13 -13.87 -20.32 7.44
N TRP A 14 -14.22 -19.75 8.60
CA TRP A 14 -13.57 -18.53 9.10
C TRP A 14 -12.07 -18.72 9.36
N LYS A 15 -11.65 -19.87 9.92
CA LYS A 15 -10.23 -20.18 10.15
C LYS A 15 -9.47 -20.33 8.83
N LEU A 16 -10.07 -21.00 7.84
CA LEU A 16 -9.52 -21.19 6.50
C LEU A 16 -9.40 -19.85 5.74
N TRP A 17 -10.46 -19.05 5.75
CA TRP A 17 -10.46 -17.72 5.16
C TRP A 17 -9.41 -16.82 5.80
N TYR A 18 -9.33 -16.81 7.13
CA TYR A 18 -8.33 -16.03 7.85
C TYR A 18 -6.90 -16.46 7.49
N LYS A 19 -6.63 -17.77 7.40
CA LYS A 19 -5.32 -18.28 6.95
C LYS A 19 -5.01 -17.85 5.51
N HIS A 20 -6.00 -17.85 4.62
CA HIS A 20 -5.83 -17.40 3.24
C HIS A 20 -5.49 -15.91 3.17
N MET A 21 -6.21 -15.06 3.90
CA MET A 21 -5.94 -13.62 3.95
C MET A 21 -4.56 -13.30 4.55
N LEU A 22 -4.15 -14.04 5.58
CA LEU A 22 -2.80 -13.95 6.15
C LEU A 22 -1.70 -14.24 5.13
N GLU A 23 -1.86 -15.34 4.39
CA GLU A 23 -0.90 -15.75 3.38
C GLU A 23 -0.86 -14.75 2.22
N TYR A 24 -2.03 -14.27 1.79
CA TYR A 24 -2.14 -13.22 0.77
C TYR A 24 -1.43 -11.93 1.21
N ALA A 25 -1.68 -11.45 2.43
CA ALA A 25 -1.06 -10.26 2.98
C ALA A 25 0.47 -10.39 3.08
N LYS A 26 0.97 -11.56 3.52
CA LYS A 26 2.40 -11.85 3.56
C LYS A 26 3.02 -11.86 2.16
N ASN A 27 2.36 -12.49 1.20
CA ASN A 27 2.81 -12.53 -0.19
C ASN A 27 2.86 -11.13 -0.82
N LYS A 28 1.90 -10.27 -0.48
CA LYS A 28 1.86 -8.86 -0.91
C LYS A 28 2.76 -7.93 -0.10
N LYS A 29 3.42 -8.42 0.96
CA LYS A 29 4.25 -7.63 1.90
C LYS A 29 3.49 -6.46 2.54
N ILE A 30 2.20 -6.66 2.83
CA ILE A 30 1.33 -5.69 3.49
C ILE A 30 0.88 -6.16 4.88
N SER A 31 1.49 -7.24 5.39
CA SER A 31 1.21 -7.78 6.73
C SER A 31 1.30 -6.73 7.84
N ASP A 32 2.21 -5.78 7.69
CA ASP A 32 2.47 -4.74 8.70
C ASP A 32 1.35 -3.69 8.78
N PHE A 33 0.49 -3.62 7.76
CA PHE A 33 -0.63 -2.68 7.67
C PHE A 33 -1.97 -3.29 8.09
N ILE A 34 -2.00 -4.58 8.35
CA ILE A 34 -3.19 -5.33 8.72
C ILE A 34 -3.04 -5.78 10.16
N ASN A 35 -3.86 -5.23 11.05
CA ASN A 35 -3.92 -5.77 12.40
C ASN A 35 -4.76 -7.05 12.40
N LEU A 36 -4.08 -8.19 12.41
CA LEU A 36 -4.72 -9.50 12.32
C LEU A 36 -5.58 -9.86 13.54
N GLY A 37 -5.28 -9.28 14.71
CA GLY A 37 -6.11 -9.42 15.91
C GLY A 37 -7.31 -8.47 15.96
N LYS A 38 -7.33 -7.45 15.10
CA LYS A 38 -8.40 -6.46 14.92
C LYS A 38 -8.51 -6.10 13.44
N PRO A 39 -9.04 -7.02 12.61
CA PRO A 39 -9.05 -6.87 11.15
C PRO A 39 -9.81 -5.62 10.68
N ASP A 40 -10.68 -5.05 11.53
CA ASP A 40 -11.40 -3.80 11.27
C ASP A 40 -10.50 -2.55 11.38
N ILE A 41 -9.26 -2.70 11.86
CA ILE A 41 -8.29 -1.62 12.04
C ILE A 41 -7.15 -1.81 11.04
N PHE A 42 -7.30 -1.16 9.90
CA PHE A 42 -6.21 -1.01 8.92
C PHE A 42 -5.45 0.28 9.20
N SER A 43 -4.13 0.24 9.08
CA SER A 43 -3.34 1.46 8.99
C SER A 43 -3.41 1.95 7.56
N GLU A 44 -3.89 3.18 7.36
CA GLU A 44 -3.88 3.82 6.04
C GLU A 44 -2.45 3.90 5.53
N LEU A 45 -2.26 3.50 4.27
CA LEU A 45 -0.96 3.63 3.62
C LEU A 45 -0.78 5.10 3.22
N GLU A 46 0.22 5.77 3.77
CA GLU A 46 0.51 7.16 3.46
C GLU A 46 1.16 7.30 2.08
N GLU A 47 0.58 8.14 1.22
CA GLU A 47 1.15 8.44 -0.09
C GLU A 47 2.41 9.29 0.06
N PRO A 48 3.53 8.96 -0.63
CA PRO A 48 4.72 9.77 -0.55
C PRO A 48 4.49 11.15 -1.15
N LEU A 49 4.87 12.20 -0.42
CA LEU A 49 4.75 13.59 -0.88
C LEU A 49 5.65 13.88 -2.08
N LYS A 50 5.07 14.44 -3.14
CA LYS A 50 5.81 14.85 -4.32
C LYS A 50 6.69 16.06 -4.00
N PRO A 51 7.98 16.07 -4.40
CA PRO A 51 8.83 17.23 -4.25
C PRO A 51 8.27 18.44 -5.00
N GLU A 52 8.36 19.61 -4.37
CA GLU A 52 8.08 20.89 -5.02
C GLU A 52 9.26 21.34 -5.88
N CYS A 53 8.96 21.98 -7.01
CA CYS A 53 9.96 22.60 -7.87
C CYS A 53 10.14 24.05 -7.43
N SER A 54 11.38 24.46 -7.14
CA SER A 54 11.69 25.89 -6.99
C SER A 54 11.61 26.57 -8.35
N GLU A 55 11.12 27.82 -8.41
CA GLU A 55 11.06 28.65 -9.61
C GLU A 55 12.43 29.22 -10.01
N GLU A 56 13.45 29.04 -9.17
CA GLU A 56 14.80 29.53 -9.41
C GLU A 56 15.45 28.78 -10.58
N ALA A 57 15.76 29.51 -11.65
CA ALA A 57 16.37 28.99 -12.87
C ALA A 57 17.88 28.71 -12.70
N ILE A 58 18.27 28.06 -11.61
CA ILE A 58 19.65 27.65 -11.33
C ILE A 58 19.81 26.17 -11.70
N THR A 59 20.83 25.85 -12.49
CA THR A 59 21.10 24.47 -12.95
C THR A 59 21.23 23.48 -11.79
N GLU A 60 21.84 23.89 -10.69
CA GLU A 60 21.97 23.07 -9.47
C GLU A 60 20.61 22.76 -8.82
N VAL A 61 19.71 23.75 -8.76
CA VAL A 61 18.33 23.58 -8.25
C VAL A 61 17.57 22.55 -9.08
N LYS A 62 17.74 22.59 -10.41
CA LYS A 62 17.15 21.59 -11.31
C LYS A 62 17.71 20.18 -11.08
N ILE A 63 19.02 20.03 -10.94
CA ILE A 63 19.65 18.73 -10.66
C ILE A 63 19.16 18.16 -9.33
N VAL A 64 19.08 18.99 -8.27
CA VAL A 64 18.56 18.58 -6.96
C VAL A 64 17.10 18.15 -7.06
N TYR A 65 16.28 18.89 -7.81
CA TYR A 65 14.88 18.52 -8.06
C TYR A 65 14.76 17.19 -8.80
N ASP A 66 15.54 16.98 -9.86
CA ASP A 66 15.51 15.74 -10.66
C ASP A 66 15.90 14.51 -9.82
N ILE A 67 16.88 14.65 -8.91
CA ILE A 67 17.26 13.62 -7.94
C ILE A 67 16.09 13.33 -6.98
N LYS A 68 15.48 14.37 -6.39
CA LYS A 68 14.35 14.23 -5.48
C LYS A 68 13.15 13.57 -6.16
N ILE A 69 12.84 13.94 -7.40
CA ILE A 69 11.75 13.34 -8.18
C ILE A 69 12.03 11.89 -8.49
N THR A 70 13.26 11.52 -8.82
CA THR A 70 13.65 10.13 -9.07
C THR A 70 13.47 9.29 -7.80
N ALA A 71 13.94 9.78 -6.65
CA ALA A 71 13.74 9.12 -5.37
C ALA A 71 12.24 9.00 -5.01
N TRP A 72 11.45 10.04 -5.26
CA TRP A 72 10.01 10.03 -5.06
C TRP A 72 9.32 9.00 -5.95
N LYS A 73 9.64 8.92 -7.25
CA LYS A 73 9.08 7.93 -8.17
C LYS A 73 9.30 6.49 -7.69
N ILE A 74 10.48 6.19 -7.15
CA ILE A 74 10.78 4.86 -6.58
C ILE A 74 9.88 4.58 -5.37
N LYS A 75 9.71 5.55 -4.46
CA LYS A 75 8.81 5.43 -3.31
C LYS A 75 7.35 5.27 -3.75
N TYR A 76 6.92 6.05 -4.74
CA TYR A 76 5.58 6.02 -5.30
C TYR A 76 5.25 4.66 -5.94
N MET A 77 6.15 4.10 -6.74
CA MET A 77 5.96 2.75 -7.31
C MET A 77 5.83 1.66 -6.23
N LYS A 78 6.56 1.80 -5.11
CA LYS A 78 6.42 0.88 -3.98
C LYS A 78 5.05 1.06 -3.30
N TYR A 79 4.64 2.31 -3.09
CA TYR A 79 3.32 2.67 -2.57
C TYR A 79 2.20 2.07 -3.44
N GLU A 80 2.24 2.27 -4.76
CA GLU A 80 1.20 1.75 -5.67
C GLU A 80 1.07 0.22 -5.58
N LYS A 81 2.19 -0.51 -5.57
CA LYS A 81 2.18 -1.97 -5.42
C LYS A 81 1.55 -2.43 -4.10
N MET A 82 1.78 -1.69 -3.03
CA MET A 82 1.21 -1.99 -1.71
C MET A 82 -0.27 -1.63 -1.65
N ASN A 83 -0.65 -0.46 -2.20
CA ASN A 83 -2.03 -0.01 -2.28
C ASN A 83 -2.91 -0.95 -3.14
N GLU A 84 -2.37 -1.47 -4.24
CA GLU A 84 -3.02 -2.51 -5.05
C GLU A 84 -3.24 -3.81 -4.26
N GLY A 85 -2.30 -4.15 -3.37
CA GLY A 85 -2.44 -5.28 -2.46
C GLY A 85 -3.56 -5.06 -1.43
N MET A 86 -3.60 -3.88 -0.83
CA MET A 86 -4.59 -3.49 0.19
C MET A 86 -6.00 -3.41 -0.37
N THR A 87 -6.20 -2.82 -1.55
CA THR A 87 -7.52 -2.69 -2.21
C THR A 87 -8.16 -4.03 -2.62
N LYS A 88 -7.39 -5.12 -2.59
CA LYS A 88 -7.85 -6.48 -2.92
C LYS A 88 -8.19 -7.34 -1.69
N ILE A 89 -7.98 -6.79 -0.49
CA ILE A 89 -8.34 -7.39 0.81
C ILE A 89 -9.70 -6.84 1.24
#